data_AF-A0A6N7F1B6-F1
#
_entry.id   AF-A0A6N7F1B6-F1
#
_cell.length_a   1.000
_cell.length_b   1.000
_cell.length_c   1.000
_cell.angle_alpha   90.00
_cell.angle_beta   90.00
_cell.angle_gamma   90.00
#
_symmetry.space_group_name_H-M   'P 1'
#
loop_
_entity.id
_entity.type
_entity.pdbx_description
1 polymer ?
#
loop_
_entity_poly.entity_id
_entity_poly.type
_entity_poly.pdbx_seq_one_letter_code
_entity_poly.pdbx_strand_id
1 'polypeptide(L)'
;MNVAEKSVAEKSPTIVATKQALIRYGLSFLLTMLVFGLAIAGIQWGRDLSVQPSEASVAQRVLSLSALHIRDARAEKERAEKERAEKERAEKERAEKERAEKERAEKERAEKERAEKERAEKERAEKERAEKERAEKERAEKERAEKERAEKERAEKERAEQSRLDRDAQSSEKSTQKSAQKSTEKQAEAKNNTQASNPQASNPQASNPQAIAAYQSGLRQAIERNKRYPRRASQARAEGRVVVAFTLGAQGDISGVRVVQSSGNRHLDKAAVAAVKKVGRYQPRPAGVTANQQVALNFALK
;
A
#
# COMPACT_ATOMS: atom_id res chain seq x y z
N MET A 1 126.87 -29.51 116.94
CA MET A 1 125.90 -28.61 117.61
C MET A 1 124.52 -29.13 117.25
N ASN A 2 123.81 -29.75 118.19
CA ASN A 2 122.92 -29.14 119.20
C ASN A 2 121.58 -28.74 118.58
N VAL A 3 120.41 -29.11 119.12
CA VAL A 3 120.11 -29.98 120.28
C VAL A 3 118.79 -30.72 120.00
N ALA A 4 118.49 -31.82 120.71
CA ALA A 4 117.25 -32.58 120.55
C ALA A 4 116.34 -32.49 121.78
N GLU A 5 115.07 -32.11 121.58
CA GLU A 5 113.91 -32.36 122.46
C GLU A 5 112.67 -32.56 121.55
N LYS A 6 111.99 -33.72 121.58
CA LYS A 6 110.96 -34.14 122.56
C LYS A 6 109.76 -33.21 122.65
N SER A 7 108.58 -33.66 122.21
CA SER A 7 107.48 -34.02 123.13
C SER A 7 106.35 -34.81 122.44
N VAL A 8 105.67 -35.64 123.23
CA VAL A 8 104.28 -36.18 123.17
C VAL A 8 103.46 -35.84 121.90
N ALA A 9 102.97 -36.74 121.04
CA ALA A 9 102.39 -38.09 121.15
C ALA A 9 100.90 -38.17 121.59
N GLU A 10 100.00 -38.44 120.64
CA GLU A 10 98.71 -39.11 120.92
C GLU A 10 98.29 -40.05 119.78
N LYS A 11 97.23 -40.85 119.96
CA LYS A 11 97.23 -42.26 119.52
C LYS A 11 96.01 -42.69 118.68
N SER A 12 96.24 -42.90 117.38
CA SER A 12 95.64 -43.99 116.57
C SER A 12 94.12 -43.91 116.21
N PRO A 13 93.49 -44.91 115.52
CA PRO A 13 93.75 -45.25 114.11
C PRO A 13 92.48 -45.56 113.26
N THR A 14 92.32 -44.98 112.06
CA THR A 14 91.19 -45.31 111.15
C THR A 14 91.54 -45.43 109.65
N ILE A 15 92.73 -45.94 109.34
CA ILE A 15 92.97 -46.53 108.01
C ILE A 15 92.14 -47.84 107.88
N VAL A 16 91.76 -48.22 106.65
CA VAL A 16 91.03 -49.43 106.20
C VAL A 16 89.53 -49.23 105.90
N ALA A 17 88.72 -48.67 106.80
CA ALA A 17 87.25 -48.70 106.67
C ALA A 17 86.69 -48.00 105.41
N THR A 18 87.35 -46.95 104.91
CA THR A 18 86.82 -46.05 103.87
C THR A 18 86.78 -46.63 102.45
N LYS A 19 87.60 -47.65 102.12
CA LYS A 19 87.70 -48.16 100.74
C LYS A 19 86.49 -48.96 100.26
N GLN A 20 85.69 -49.56 101.16
CA GLN A 20 84.49 -50.33 100.75
C GLN A 20 83.26 -49.47 100.47
N ALA A 21 83.16 -48.27 101.06
CA ALA A 21 82.03 -47.37 100.83
C ALA A 21 82.03 -46.80 99.40
N LEU A 22 83.20 -46.38 98.92
CA LEU A 22 83.35 -45.70 97.62
C LEU A 22 82.90 -46.59 96.45
N ILE A 23 83.19 -47.89 96.50
CA ILE A 23 82.80 -48.86 95.47
C ILE A 23 81.28 -49.08 95.44
N ARG A 24 80.64 -49.18 96.62
CA ARG A 24 79.18 -49.36 96.72
C ARG A 24 78.42 -48.15 96.16
N TYR A 25 78.82 -46.93 96.51
CA TYR A 25 78.16 -45.72 96.00
C TYR A 25 78.48 -45.42 94.53
N GLY A 26 79.69 -45.74 94.05
CA GLY A 26 80.06 -45.59 92.64
C GLY A 26 79.21 -46.45 91.70
N LEU A 27 78.92 -47.70 92.07
CA LEU A 27 78.07 -48.59 91.27
C LEU A 27 76.62 -48.11 91.21
N SER A 28 76.05 -47.63 92.34
CA SER A 28 74.69 -47.09 92.34
C SER A 28 74.57 -45.79 91.52
N PHE A 29 75.60 -44.95 91.51
CA PHE A 29 75.61 -43.71 90.70
C PHE A 29 75.70 -44.00 89.19
N LEU A 30 76.47 -45.02 88.80
CA LEU A 30 76.48 -45.50 87.41
C LEU A 30 75.13 -46.08 87.00
N LEU A 31 74.46 -46.82 87.90
CA LEU A 31 73.14 -47.41 87.62
C LEU A 31 72.05 -46.34 87.46
N THR A 32 72.03 -45.30 88.30
CA THR A 32 71.06 -44.20 88.15
C THR A 32 71.32 -43.37 86.90
N MET A 33 72.59 -43.12 86.54
CA MET A 33 72.95 -42.48 85.27
C MET A 33 72.56 -43.31 84.04
N LEU A 34 72.68 -44.65 84.10
CA LEU A 34 72.19 -45.53 83.03
C LEU A 34 70.68 -45.42 82.85
N VAL A 35 69.91 -45.48 83.96
CA VAL A 35 68.45 -45.37 83.94
C VAL A 35 67.99 -43.98 83.45
N PHE A 36 68.64 -42.90 83.89
CA PHE A 36 68.35 -41.55 83.38
C PHE A 36 68.73 -41.40 81.90
N GLY A 37 69.86 -41.98 81.47
CA GLY A 37 70.27 -41.99 80.07
C GLY A 37 69.26 -42.70 79.17
N LEU A 38 68.74 -43.86 79.60
CA LEU A 38 67.69 -44.59 78.89
C LEU A 38 66.34 -43.85 78.91
N ALA A 39 65.98 -43.19 80.01
CA ALA A 39 64.77 -42.37 80.09
C ALA A 39 64.84 -41.16 79.15
N ILE A 40 65.97 -40.43 79.13
CA ILE A 40 66.21 -39.31 78.22
C ILE A 40 66.24 -39.80 76.77
N ALA A 41 66.91 -40.91 76.47
CA ALA A 41 66.92 -41.51 75.13
C ALA A 41 65.51 -41.92 74.68
N GLY A 42 64.68 -42.50 75.56
CA GLY A 42 63.29 -42.82 75.28
C GLY A 42 62.43 -41.58 74.96
N ILE A 43 62.64 -40.48 75.67
CA ILE A 43 61.98 -39.19 75.40
C ILE A 43 62.48 -38.59 74.08
N GLN A 44 63.79 -38.69 73.80
CA GLN A 44 64.41 -38.20 72.57
C GLN A 44 63.88 -38.96 71.33
N TRP A 45 63.73 -40.28 71.44
CA TRP A 45 63.27 -41.15 70.35
C TRP A 45 61.74 -41.14 70.19
N GLY A 46 61.00 -41.06 71.30
CA GLY A 46 59.53 -40.93 71.29
C GLY A 46 59.02 -39.65 70.64
N ARG A 47 59.85 -38.61 70.50
CA ARG A 47 59.51 -37.36 69.79
C ARG A 47 59.68 -37.45 68.27
N ASP A 48 60.32 -38.51 67.76
CA ASP A 48 60.62 -38.72 66.34
C ASP A 48 59.70 -39.77 65.67
N LEU A 49 58.80 -40.40 66.43
CA LEU A 49 57.72 -41.26 65.91
C LEU A 49 56.48 -40.47 65.41
N SER A 50 56.66 -39.16 65.19
CA SER A 50 55.68 -38.33 64.48
C SER A 50 55.67 -38.71 63.01
N VAL A 51 54.80 -39.65 62.62
CA VAL A 51 54.56 -40.02 61.21
C VAL A 51 53.98 -38.81 60.47
N GLN A 52 54.86 -37.97 59.95
CA GLN A 52 54.48 -36.87 59.06
C GLN A 52 53.87 -37.49 57.79
N PRO A 53 52.62 -37.15 57.42
CA PRO A 53 52.07 -37.58 56.14
C PRO A 53 52.94 -36.92 55.07
N SER A 54 53.67 -37.74 54.30
CA SER A 54 54.66 -37.22 53.34
C SER A 54 54.01 -36.18 52.43
N GLU A 55 54.68 -35.04 52.22
CA GLU A 55 54.06 -33.89 51.55
C GLU A 55 53.54 -34.25 50.15
N ALA A 56 54.21 -35.19 49.47
CA ALA A 56 53.76 -35.80 48.23
C ALA A 56 52.33 -36.36 48.32
N SER A 57 51.95 -37.04 49.40
CA SER A 57 50.61 -37.61 49.60
C SER A 57 49.52 -36.55 49.80
N VAL A 58 49.85 -35.43 50.45
CA VAL A 58 48.94 -34.29 50.63
C VAL A 58 48.83 -33.49 49.33
N ALA A 59 49.96 -33.19 48.69
CA ALA A 59 50.02 -32.50 47.40
C ALA A 59 49.27 -33.27 46.30
N GLN A 60 49.43 -34.60 46.24
CA GLN A 60 48.73 -35.46 45.28
C GLN A 60 47.21 -35.50 45.54
N ARG A 61 46.78 -35.45 46.80
CA ARG A 61 45.35 -35.29 47.14
C ARG A 61 44.82 -33.93 46.72
N VAL A 62 45.52 -32.83 47.03
CA VAL A 62 45.13 -31.48 46.61
C VAL A 62 45.07 -31.37 45.07
N LEU A 63 46.08 -31.85 44.36
CA LEU A 63 46.09 -31.91 42.89
C LEU A 63 44.92 -32.71 42.33
N SER A 64 44.57 -33.86 42.92
CA SER A 64 43.41 -34.65 42.50
C SER A 64 42.09 -33.89 42.70
N LEU A 65 41.95 -33.14 43.81
CA LEU A 65 40.75 -32.38 44.13
C LEU A 65 40.61 -31.14 43.24
N SER A 66 41.70 -30.42 42.97
CA SER A 66 41.74 -29.31 42.01
C SER A 66 41.45 -29.79 40.58
N ALA A 67 42.01 -30.94 40.16
CA ALA A 67 41.73 -31.52 38.85
C ALA A 67 40.26 -31.95 38.69
N LEU A 68 39.60 -32.35 39.78
CA LEU A 68 38.18 -32.69 39.78
C LEU A 68 37.30 -31.44 39.64
N HIS A 69 37.55 -30.38 40.43
CA HIS A 69 36.87 -29.08 40.26
C HIS A 69 37.04 -28.49 38.84
N ILE A 70 38.21 -28.65 38.22
CA ILE A 70 38.48 -28.20 36.84
C ILE A 70 37.69 -29.03 35.81
N ARG A 71 37.39 -30.31 36.08
CA ARG A 71 36.53 -31.14 35.23
C ARG A 71 35.07 -30.74 35.38
N ASP A 72 34.60 -30.55 36.62
CA ASP A 72 33.20 -30.19 36.88
C ASP A 72 32.86 -28.81 36.31
N ALA A 73 33.72 -27.80 36.51
CA ALA A 73 33.56 -26.47 35.91
C ALA A 73 33.57 -26.51 34.37
N ARG A 74 34.30 -27.45 33.74
CA ARG A 74 34.24 -27.67 32.29
C ARG A 74 32.94 -28.36 31.87
N ALA A 75 32.46 -29.35 32.63
CA ALA A 75 31.21 -30.06 32.35
C ALA A 75 29.98 -29.14 32.52
N GLU A 76 29.99 -28.25 33.51
CA GLU A 76 28.97 -27.21 33.69
C GLU A 76 29.01 -26.20 32.53
N LYS A 77 30.20 -25.74 32.12
CA LYS A 77 30.34 -24.84 30.96
C LYS A 77 29.84 -25.51 29.67
N GLU A 78 30.18 -26.77 29.43
CA GLU A 78 29.73 -27.54 28.27
C GLU A 78 28.20 -27.74 28.29
N ARG A 79 27.60 -28.02 29.46
CA ARG A 79 26.14 -28.08 29.62
C ARG A 79 25.48 -26.73 29.34
N ALA A 80 26.01 -25.63 29.88
CA ALA A 80 25.49 -24.30 29.65
C ALA A 80 25.63 -23.84 28.18
N GLU A 81 26.71 -24.23 27.49
CA GLU A 81 26.89 -23.98 26.06
C GLU A 81 25.93 -24.82 25.21
N LYS A 82 25.69 -26.09 25.55
CA LYS A 82 24.68 -26.94 24.91
C LYS A 82 23.27 -26.41 25.11
N GLU A 83 22.90 -26.04 26.34
CA GLU A 83 21.58 -25.47 26.67
C GLU A 83 21.32 -24.15 25.92
N ARG A 84 22.35 -23.28 25.81
CA ARG A 84 22.27 -22.06 25.01
C ARG A 84 22.10 -22.37 23.52
N ALA A 85 22.87 -23.31 22.97
CA ALA A 85 22.75 -23.71 21.56
C ALA A 85 21.40 -24.38 21.25
N GLU A 86 20.82 -25.11 22.19
CA GLU A 86 19.47 -25.67 22.07
C GLU A 86 18.39 -24.59 22.12
N LYS A 87 18.49 -23.65 23.08
CA LYS A 87 17.59 -22.48 23.16
C LYS A 87 17.65 -21.62 21.90
N GLU A 88 18.85 -21.33 21.38
CA GLU A 88 19.05 -20.56 20.14
C GLU A 88 18.45 -21.28 18.91
N ARG A 89 18.58 -22.62 18.84
CA ARG A 89 17.94 -23.42 17.78
C ARG A 89 16.42 -23.39 17.90
N ALA A 90 15.87 -23.57 19.10
CA ALA A 90 14.42 -23.52 19.33
C ALA A 90 13.83 -22.13 19.06
N GLU A 91 14.56 -21.05 19.35
CA GLU A 91 14.18 -19.68 19.00
C GLU A 91 14.20 -19.47 17.48
N LYS A 92 15.26 -19.90 16.79
CA LYS A 92 15.35 -19.84 15.32
C LYS A 92 14.24 -20.63 14.62
N GLU A 93 13.94 -21.83 15.08
CA GLU A 93 12.86 -22.68 14.56
C GLU A 93 11.48 -22.02 14.77
N ARG A 94 11.24 -21.39 15.92
CA ARG A 94 10.02 -20.61 16.18
C ARG A 94 9.91 -19.39 15.26
N ALA A 95 10.99 -18.62 15.11
CA ALA A 95 11.03 -17.47 14.23
C ALA A 95 10.85 -17.83 12.75
N GLU A 96 11.36 -18.99 12.32
CA GLU A 96 11.15 -19.53 10.97
C GLU A 96 9.68 -19.96 10.76
N LYS A 97 9.10 -20.69 11.72
CA LYS A 97 7.67 -21.08 11.69
C LYS A 97 6.74 -19.85 11.66
N GLU A 98 7.01 -18.85 12.48
CA GLU A 98 6.23 -17.59 12.52
C GLU A 98 6.33 -16.83 11.19
N ARG A 99 7.50 -16.79 10.56
CA ARG A 99 7.69 -16.21 9.22
C ARG A 99 6.93 -16.99 8.15
N ALA A 100 7.02 -18.32 8.15
CA ALA A 100 6.30 -19.18 7.21
C ALA A 100 4.78 -19.09 7.37
N GLU A 101 4.27 -18.93 8.59
CA GLU A 101 2.85 -18.69 8.87
C GLU A 101 2.41 -17.31 8.36
N LYS A 102 3.18 -16.26 8.65
CA LYS A 102 2.92 -14.90 8.14
C LYS A 102 2.91 -14.85 6.61
N GLU A 103 3.87 -15.49 5.95
CA GLU A 103 3.95 -15.56 4.49
C GLU A 103 2.76 -16.31 3.88
N ARG A 104 2.30 -17.40 4.51
CA ARG A 104 1.08 -18.13 4.10
C ARG A 104 -0.17 -17.27 4.27
N ALA A 105 -0.32 -16.59 5.41
CA ALA A 105 -1.45 -15.70 5.67
C ALA A 105 -1.47 -14.49 4.73
N GLU A 106 -0.31 -13.95 4.34
CA GLU A 106 -0.20 -12.88 3.33
C GLU A 106 -0.59 -13.40 1.94
N LYS A 107 -0.09 -14.57 1.52
CA LYS A 107 -0.45 -15.21 0.25
C LYS A 107 -1.96 -15.50 0.16
N GLU A 108 -2.55 -16.05 1.21
CA GLU A 108 -4.00 -16.33 1.29
C GLU A 108 -4.84 -15.04 1.19
N ARG A 109 -4.41 -13.96 1.85
CA ARG A 109 -5.06 -12.63 1.73
C ARG A 109 -4.94 -12.07 0.31
N ALA A 110 -3.76 -12.14 -0.30
CA ALA A 110 -3.53 -11.66 -1.66
C ALA A 110 -4.32 -12.48 -2.70
N GLU A 111 -4.50 -13.79 -2.49
CA GLU A 111 -5.34 -14.64 -3.33
C GLU A 111 -6.82 -14.30 -3.17
N LYS A 112 -7.31 -14.15 -1.92
CA LYS A 112 -8.69 -13.70 -1.65
C LYS A 112 -9.00 -12.34 -2.26
N GLU A 113 -8.10 -11.36 -2.13
CA GLU A 113 -8.27 -10.03 -2.72
C GLU A 113 -8.28 -10.08 -4.26
N ARG A 114 -7.48 -10.96 -4.89
CA ARG A 114 -7.52 -11.18 -6.35
C ARG A 114 -8.85 -11.82 -6.78
N ALA A 115 -9.30 -12.85 -6.09
CA ALA A 115 -10.57 -13.53 -6.38
C ALA A 115 -11.78 -12.60 -6.19
N GLU A 116 -11.76 -11.71 -5.19
CA GLU A 116 -12.79 -10.69 -5.00
C GLU A 116 -12.78 -9.65 -6.14
N LYS A 117 -11.61 -9.14 -6.53
CA LYS A 117 -11.46 -8.22 -7.67
C LYS A 117 -11.96 -8.84 -8.98
N GLU A 118 -11.60 -10.09 -9.26
CA GLU A 118 -12.04 -10.81 -10.45
C GLU A 118 -13.57 -11.00 -10.48
N ARG A 119 -14.18 -11.34 -9.33
CA ARG A 119 -15.65 -11.43 -9.20
C ARG A 119 -16.31 -10.07 -9.44
N ALA A 120 -15.81 -9.02 -8.81
CA ALA A 120 -16.33 -7.65 -8.97
C ALA A 120 -16.15 -7.10 -10.39
N GLU A 121 -15.11 -7.54 -11.12
CA GLU A 121 -14.93 -7.20 -12.54
C GLU A 121 -15.91 -7.96 -13.44
N LYS A 122 -16.09 -9.27 -13.22
CA LYS A 122 -17.09 -10.08 -13.95
C LYS A 122 -18.51 -9.55 -13.75
N GLU A 123 -18.90 -9.24 -12.51
CA GLU A 123 -20.21 -8.66 -12.19
C GLU A 123 -20.45 -7.30 -12.89
N ARG A 124 -19.41 -6.46 -12.98
CA ARG A 124 -19.49 -5.19 -13.73
C ARG A 124 -19.61 -5.40 -15.23
N ALA A 125 -18.83 -6.32 -15.80
CA ALA A 125 -18.89 -6.66 -17.22
C ALA A 125 -20.25 -7.27 -17.60
N GLU A 126 -20.85 -8.08 -16.74
CA GLU A 126 -22.20 -8.63 -16.91
C GLU A 126 -23.26 -7.52 -16.84
N LYS A 127 -23.19 -6.64 -15.84
CA LYS A 127 -24.10 -5.48 -15.72
C LYS A 127 -24.00 -4.53 -16.92
N GLU A 128 -22.80 -4.25 -17.41
CA GLU A 128 -22.61 -3.42 -18.61
C GLU A 128 -23.16 -4.10 -19.89
N ARG A 129 -23.03 -5.42 -20.02
CA ARG A 129 -23.66 -6.19 -21.12
C ARG A 129 -25.19 -6.13 -21.04
N ALA A 130 -25.77 -6.36 -19.87
CA ALA A 130 -27.20 -6.30 -19.65
C ALA A 130 -27.78 -4.88 -19.86
N GLU A 131 -27.05 -3.83 -19.50
CA GLU A 131 -27.44 -2.45 -19.80
C GLU A 131 -27.44 -2.16 -21.30
N LYS A 132 -26.39 -2.60 -22.03
CA LYS A 132 -26.30 -2.46 -23.49
C LYS A 132 -27.42 -3.21 -24.21
N GLU A 133 -27.67 -4.47 -23.84
CA GLU A 133 -28.73 -5.29 -24.45
C GLU A 133 -30.12 -4.67 -24.24
N ARG A 134 -30.40 -4.11 -23.04
CA ARG A 134 -31.65 -3.39 -22.77
C ARG A 134 -31.75 -2.11 -23.60
N ALA A 135 -30.68 -1.32 -23.68
CA ALA A 135 -30.66 -0.09 -24.48
C ALA A 135 -30.76 -0.35 -26.00
N GLU A 136 -30.30 -1.52 -26.48
CA GLU A 136 -30.47 -1.96 -27.86
C GLU A 136 -31.91 -2.42 -28.13
N LYS A 137 -32.50 -3.22 -27.25
CA LYS A 137 -33.92 -3.62 -27.31
C LYS A 137 -34.86 -2.41 -27.30
N GLU A 138 -34.64 -1.45 -26.41
CA GLU A 138 -35.43 -0.21 -26.32
C GLU A 138 -35.33 0.64 -27.62
N ARG A 139 -34.17 0.65 -28.30
CA ARG A 139 -34.01 1.32 -29.60
C ARG A 139 -34.73 0.59 -30.71
N ALA A 140 -34.59 -0.73 -30.79
CA ALA A 140 -35.26 -1.56 -31.80
C ALA A 140 -36.79 -1.50 -31.65
N GLU A 141 -37.31 -1.42 -30.42
CA GLU A 141 -38.73 -1.21 -30.16
C GLU A 141 -39.22 0.17 -30.63
N LYS A 142 -38.48 1.24 -30.30
CA LYS A 142 -38.80 2.60 -30.76
C LYS A 142 -38.76 2.74 -32.29
N GLU A 143 -37.76 2.16 -32.94
CA GLU A 143 -37.63 2.17 -34.40
C GLU A 143 -38.80 1.42 -35.08
N ARG A 144 -39.26 0.31 -34.50
CA ARG A 144 -40.46 -0.40 -34.97
C ARG A 144 -41.73 0.44 -34.79
N ALA A 145 -41.91 1.04 -33.61
CA ALA A 145 -43.08 1.89 -33.33
C ALA A 145 -43.10 3.17 -34.20
N GLU A 146 -41.94 3.71 -34.56
CA GLU A 146 -41.83 4.83 -35.49
C GLU A 146 -42.19 4.42 -36.93
N LYS A 147 -41.69 3.27 -37.41
CA LYS A 147 -42.04 2.72 -38.73
C LYS A 147 -43.53 2.42 -38.84
N GLU A 148 -44.12 1.76 -37.84
CA GLU A 148 -45.56 1.44 -37.80
C GLU A 148 -46.44 2.70 -37.85
N ARG A 149 -46.03 3.78 -37.18
CA ARG A 149 -46.71 5.08 -37.25
C ARG A 149 -46.58 5.73 -38.62
N ALA A 150 -45.38 5.73 -39.20
CA ALA A 150 -45.15 6.29 -40.53
C ALA A 150 -45.89 5.51 -41.64
N GLU A 151 -46.07 4.20 -41.48
CA GLU A 151 -46.86 3.35 -42.38
C GLU A 151 -48.36 3.65 -42.24
N LYS A 152 -48.88 3.77 -41.01
CA LYS A 152 -50.28 4.16 -40.75
C LYS A 152 -50.60 5.55 -41.30
N GLU A 153 -49.71 6.53 -41.12
CA GLU A 153 -49.88 7.89 -41.65
C GLU A 153 -49.91 7.92 -43.19
N ARG A 154 -49.10 7.06 -43.85
CA ARG A 154 -49.13 6.91 -45.31
C ARG A 154 -50.45 6.28 -45.78
N ALA A 155 -50.88 5.18 -45.16
CA ALA A 155 -52.13 4.51 -45.51
C ALA A 155 -53.37 5.39 -45.25
N GLU A 156 -53.33 6.28 -44.25
CA GLU A 156 -54.38 7.28 -44.02
C GLU A 156 -54.38 8.36 -45.11
N LYS A 157 -53.21 8.88 -45.49
CA LYS A 157 -53.06 9.85 -46.59
C LYS A 157 -53.52 9.29 -47.93
N GLU A 158 -53.12 8.07 -48.27
CA GLU A 158 -53.51 7.37 -49.50
C GLU A 158 -55.03 7.16 -49.56
N ARG A 159 -55.66 6.73 -48.46
CA ARG A 159 -57.14 6.64 -48.36
C ARG A 159 -57.83 8.00 -48.48
N ALA A 160 -57.25 9.05 -47.90
CA ALA A 160 -57.82 10.40 -47.98
C ALA A 160 -57.67 11.01 -49.38
N GLU A 161 -56.62 10.65 -50.12
CA GLU A 161 -56.42 11.02 -51.53
C GLU A 161 -57.37 10.24 -52.45
N GLN A 162 -57.47 8.92 -52.30
CA GLN A 162 -58.43 8.09 -53.03
C GLN A 162 -59.87 8.59 -52.82
N SER A 163 -60.26 8.86 -51.57
CA SER A 163 -61.59 9.40 -51.24
C SER A 163 -61.86 10.80 -51.80
N ARG A 164 -60.83 11.57 -52.15
CA ARG A 164 -60.99 12.82 -52.92
C ARG A 164 -61.20 12.52 -54.39
N LEU A 165 -60.37 11.67 -54.99
CA LEU A 165 -60.49 11.29 -56.39
C LEU A 165 -61.88 10.69 -56.71
N ASP A 166 -62.40 9.80 -55.85
CA ASP A 166 -63.74 9.22 -55.99
C ASP A 166 -64.84 10.30 -55.93
N ARG A 167 -64.66 11.31 -55.08
CA ARG A 167 -65.63 12.41 -54.85
C ARG A 167 -65.58 13.45 -55.98
N ASP A 168 -64.41 13.73 -56.50
CA ASP A 168 -64.19 14.61 -57.64
C ASP A 168 -64.70 13.94 -58.93
N ALA A 169 -64.52 12.63 -59.09
CA ALA A 169 -65.13 11.82 -60.15
C ALA A 169 -66.67 11.87 -60.09
N GLN A 170 -67.29 11.63 -58.94
CA GLN A 170 -68.75 11.81 -58.77
C GLN A 170 -69.20 13.26 -59.06
N SER A 171 -68.35 14.26 -58.80
CA SER A 171 -68.65 15.65 -59.15
C SER A 171 -68.58 15.93 -60.66
N SER A 172 -67.72 15.21 -61.39
CA SER A 172 -67.57 15.33 -62.85
C SER A 172 -68.74 14.65 -63.60
N GLU A 173 -69.21 13.50 -63.13
CA GLU A 173 -70.47 12.88 -63.62
C GLU A 173 -71.69 13.78 -63.35
N LYS A 174 -71.76 14.37 -62.15
CA LYS A 174 -72.88 15.23 -61.75
C LYS A 174 -72.86 16.62 -62.40
N SER A 175 -71.71 17.06 -62.91
CA SER A 175 -71.58 18.31 -63.67
C SER A 175 -71.76 18.10 -65.17
N THR A 176 -71.34 16.96 -65.74
CA THR A 176 -71.62 16.62 -67.14
C THR A 176 -73.11 16.42 -67.43
N GLN A 177 -73.91 15.95 -66.46
CA GLN A 177 -75.38 16.01 -66.55
C GLN A 177 -75.99 17.42 -66.44
N LYS A 178 -75.22 18.43 -65.99
CA LYS A 178 -75.71 19.80 -65.78
C LYS A 178 -75.17 20.82 -66.81
N SER A 179 -74.11 20.49 -67.54
CA SER A 179 -73.48 21.35 -68.55
C SER A 179 -74.14 21.31 -69.94
N ALA A 180 -75.38 20.84 -70.06
CA ALA A 180 -76.15 20.85 -71.30
C ALA A 180 -76.84 22.20 -71.59
N GLN A 181 -76.65 23.23 -70.75
CA GLN A 181 -77.33 24.52 -70.92
C GLN A 181 -76.48 25.73 -70.52
N LYS A 182 -76.37 26.66 -71.48
CA LYS A 182 -76.08 28.11 -71.34
C LYS A 182 -74.62 28.58 -71.13
N SER A 183 -73.96 28.85 -72.26
CA SER A 183 -73.09 30.02 -72.46
C SER A 183 -73.92 31.33 -72.45
N THR A 184 -73.42 32.57 -72.34
CA THR A 184 -72.06 33.20 -72.43
C THR A 184 -71.83 34.14 -71.20
N GLU A 185 -70.82 35.02 -70.99
CA GLU A 185 -69.65 35.54 -71.74
C GLU A 185 -68.63 36.30 -70.81
N LYS A 186 -67.71 37.10 -71.42
CA LYS A 186 -67.06 38.39 -71.02
C LYS A 186 -67.28 38.98 -69.59
N GLN A 187 -66.33 39.70 -68.96
CA GLN A 187 -64.99 40.20 -69.38
C GLN A 187 -64.06 40.56 -68.19
N ALA A 188 -62.87 41.08 -68.53
CA ALA A 188 -61.95 42.00 -67.82
C ALA A 188 -62.51 42.83 -66.62
N GLU A 189 -61.72 43.34 -65.66
CA GLU A 189 -60.25 43.40 -65.47
C GLU A 189 -59.89 43.76 -64.01
N ALA A 190 -58.74 43.31 -63.48
CA ALA A 190 -58.06 43.99 -62.35
C ALA A 190 -56.62 43.47 -62.16
N LYS A 191 -55.63 44.36 -62.24
CA LYS A 191 -54.27 44.14 -61.71
C LYS A 191 -54.10 45.02 -60.46
N ASN A 192 -53.66 44.46 -59.33
CA ASN A 192 -52.35 44.86 -58.83
C ASN A 192 -51.69 43.84 -57.89
N ASN A 193 -50.36 43.92 -57.90
CA ASN A 193 -49.37 43.18 -57.15
C ASN A 193 -49.42 43.47 -55.63
N THR A 194 -49.32 42.42 -54.81
CA THR A 194 -48.90 42.55 -53.39
C THR A 194 -47.72 41.60 -53.16
N GLN A 195 -46.58 42.16 -52.74
CA GLN A 195 -45.35 41.40 -52.52
C GLN A 195 -45.47 40.50 -51.28
N ALA A 196 -45.40 39.20 -51.47
CA ALA A 196 -45.05 38.24 -50.41
C ALA A 196 -43.63 37.72 -50.69
N SER A 197 -42.67 38.17 -49.89
CA SER A 197 -41.24 37.93 -50.10
C SER A 197 -40.89 36.43 -50.06
N ASN A 198 -40.38 35.92 -51.18
CA ASN A 198 -39.52 34.74 -51.17
C ASN A 198 -38.32 35.01 -50.24
N PRO A 199 -38.06 34.20 -49.19
CA PRO A 199 -36.86 34.32 -48.35
C PRO A 199 -35.61 33.95 -49.15
N GLN A 200 -35.15 34.92 -49.95
CA GLN A 200 -34.00 34.80 -50.84
C GLN A 200 -32.79 34.26 -50.07
N ALA A 201 -32.24 33.13 -50.54
CA ALA A 201 -31.08 32.49 -49.94
C ALA A 201 -29.87 33.44 -49.97
N SER A 202 -29.66 34.13 -48.86
CA SER A 202 -28.65 35.17 -48.72
C SER A 202 -27.26 34.56 -48.62
N ASN A 203 -26.61 34.45 -49.78
CA ASN A 203 -25.21 34.10 -49.93
C ASN A 203 -24.36 34.85 -48.88
N PRO A 204 -23.66 34.16 -47.95
CA PRO A 204 -23.14 34.75 -46.70
C PRO A 204 -21.84 35.55 -46.88
N GLN A 205 -21.83 36.45 -47.85
CA GLN A 205 -20.63 37.07 -48.43
C GLN A 205 -20.44 38.54 -48.00
N ALA A 206 -20.75 38.86 -46.73
CA ALA A 206 -20.42 40.13 -46.10
C ALA A 206 -20.11 39.92 -44.61
N SER A 207 -19.02 40.52 -44.12
CA SER A 207 -18.59 40.40 -42.72
C SER A 207 -19.39 41.32 -41.78
N ASN A 208 -20.67 41.00 -41.57
CA ASN A 208 -21.53 41.74 -40.65
C ASN A 208 -21.06 41.53 -39.19
N PRO A 209 -20.67 42.59 -38.44
CA PRO A 209 -20.23 42.48 -37.05
C PRO A 209 -21.27 41.84 -36.11
N GLN A 210 -22.56 42.05 -36.36
CA GLN A 210 -23.64 41.46 -35.57
C GLN A 210 -23.70 39.94 -35.74
N ALA A 211 -23.49 39.43 -36.96
CA ALA A 211 -23.46 38.00 -37.24
C ALA A 211 -22.24 37.33 -36.58
N ILE A 212 -21.08 38.00 -36.56
CA ILE A 212 -19.87 37.55 -35.87
C ILE A 212 -20.12 37.43 -34.35
N ALA A 213 -20.73 38.44 -33.73
CA ALA A 213 -21.05 38.45 -32.31
C ALA A 213 -22.10 37.37 -31.93
N ALA A 214 -23.15 37.22 -32.73
CA ALA A 214 -24.19 36.20 -32.54
C ALA A 214 -23.63 34.78 -32.70
N TYR A 215 -22.72 34.57 -33.65
CA TYR A 215 -22.04 33.29 -33.83
C TYR A 215 -21.15 32.94 -32.62
N GLN A 216 -20.39 33.90 -32.09
CA GLN A 216 -19.53 33.70 -30.91
C GLN A 216 -20.35 33.40 -29.64
N SER A 217 -21.46 34.11 -29.40
CA SER A 217 -22.32 33.86 -28.24
C SER A 217 -23.04 32.51 -28.35
N GLY A 218 -23.55 32.15 -29.54
CA GLY A 218 -24.18 30.85 -29.81
C GLY A 218 -23.21 29.67 -29.69
N LEU A 219 -21.98 29.81 -30.22
CA LEU A 219 -20.91 28.81 -30.08
C LEU A 219 -20.54 28.62 -28.60
N ARG A 220 -20.36 29.71 -27.85
CA ARG A 220 -20.16 29.64 -26.40
C ARG A 220 -21.32 28.90 -25.74
N GLN A 221 -22.57 29.26 -26.00
CA GLN A 221 -23.74 28.62 -25.41
C GLN A 221 -23.85 27.12 -25.78
N ALA A 222 -23.45 26.71 -26.99
CA ALA A 222 -23.41 25.31 -27.42
C ALA A 222 -22.35 24.48 -26.67
N ILE A 223 -21.19 25.08 -26.37
CA ILE A 223 -20.16 24.49 -25.51
C ILE A 223 -20.63 24.48 -24.05
N GLU A 224 -21.25 25.56 -23.56
CA GLU A 224 -21.75 25.65 -22.18
C GLU A 224 -22.89 24.66 -21.90
N ARG A 225 -23.80 24.44 -22.85
CA ARG A 225 -24.83 23.37 -22.80
C ARG A 225 -24.21 21.96 -22.78
N ASN A 226 -22.98 21.80 -23.27
CA ASN A 226 -22.22 20.54 -23.22
C ASN A 226 -21.21 20.45 -22.06
N LYS A 227 -21.18 21.40 -21.11
CA LYS A 227 -20.41 21.31 -19.86
C LYS A 227 -20.93 20.16 -18.97
N ARG A 228 -20.53 18.92 -19.26
CA ARG A 228 -20.78 17.78 -18.36
C ARG A 228 -19.80 17.83 -17.19
N TYR A 229 -20.20 18.50 -16.11
CA TYR A 229 -19.41 18.63 -14.88
C TYR A 229 -19.00 17.22 -14.37
N PRO A 230 -17.69 16.93 -14.17
CA PRO A 230 -17.27 15.62 -13.69
C PRO A 230 -17.74 15.42 -12.24
N ARG A 231 -18.40 14.29 -11.94
CA ARG A 231 -18.92 13.98 -10.59
C ARG A 231 -17.87 14.20 -9.49
N ARG A 232 -16.62 13.76 -9.72
CA ARG A 232 -15.49 13.96 -8.79
C ARG A 232 -15.14 15.43 -8.54
N ALA A 233 -15.26 16.29 -9.55
CA ALA A 233 -15.02 17.74 -9.39
C ALA A 233 -16.17 18.42 -8.62
N SER A 234 -17.42 18.02 -8.88
CA SER A 234 -18.59 18.48 -8.10
C SER A 234 -18.50 18.07 -6.64
N GLN A 235 -18.10 16.82 -6.37
CA GLN A 235 -17.89 16.29 -5.01
C GLN A 235 -16.76 17.02 -4.28
N ALA A 236 -15.66 17.34 -4.98
CA ALA A 236 -14.53 18.09 -4.43
C ALA A 236 -14.75 19.61 -4.35
N ARG A 237 -15.95 20.12 -4.68
CA ARG A 237 -16.27 21.57 -4.81
C ARG A 237 -15.22 22.36 -5.61
N ALA A 238 -14.66 21.74 -6.65
CA ALA A 238 -13.57 22.32 -7.43
C ALA A 238 -14.10 23.32 -8.46
N GLU A 239 -13.92 24.61 -8.21
CA GLU A 239 -14.31 25.70 -9.10
C GLU A 239 -13.12 26.28 -9.89
N GLY A 240 -13.42 27.06 -10.94
CA GLY A 240 -12.42 27.84 -11.66
C GLY A 240 -12.76 28.17 -13.11
N ARG A 241 -11.90 28.98 -13.73
CA ARG A 241 -12.02 29.44 -15.12
C ARG A 241 -10.94 28.79 -15.99
N VAL A 242 -11.35 28.02 -16.99
CA VAL A 242 -10.43 27.42 -17.99
C VAL A 242 -10.58 28.19 -19.30
N VAL A 243 -9.48 28.55 -19.96
CA VAL A 243 -9.50 29.09 -21.32
C VAL A 243 -8.99 28.03 -22.30
N VAL A 244 -9.84 27.65 -23.25
CA VAL A 244 -9.55 26.64 -24.28
C VAL A 244 -9.47 27.32 -25.63
N ALA A 245 -8.39 27.09 -26.37
CA ALA A 245 -8.25 27.47 -27.77
C ALA A 245 -8.51 26.28 -28.69
N PHE A 246 -9.09 26.55 -29.85
CA PHE A 246 -9.35 25.55 -30.90
C PHE A 246 -9.37 26.22 -32.27
N THR A 247 -9.30 25.40 -33.32
CA THR A 247 -9.32 25.83 -34.71
C THR A 247 -10.63 25.39 -35.35
N LEU A 248 -11.39 26.36 -35.86
CA LEU A 248 -12.74 26.24 -36.39
C LEU A 248 -12.70 26.24 -37.93
N GLY A 249 -13.08 25.10 -38.53
CA GLY A 249 -13.17 24.92 -39.98
C GLY A 249 -14.23 25.81 -40.63
N ALA A 250 -14.18 25.97 -41.95
CA ALA A 250 -15.19 26.72 -42.70
C ALA A 250 -16.60 26.12 -42.53
N GLN A 251 -16.69 24.79 -42.41
CA GLN A 251 -17.94 24.04 -42.28
C GLN A 251 -18.46 23.91 -40.82
N GLY A 252 -17.81 24.59 -39.86
CA GLY A 252 -18.16 24.60 -38.44
C GLY A 252 -17.48 23.53 -37.58
N ASP A 253 -16.60 22.72 -38.16
CA ASP A 253 -15.91 21.61 -37.47
C ASP A 253 -14.81 22.11 -36.54
N ILE A 254 -14.69 21.48 -35.37
CA ILE A 254 -13.80 21.93 -34.29
C ILE A 254 -12.58 21.00 -34.17
N SER A 255 -11.39 21.57 -34.34
CA SER A 255 -10.10 20.86 -34.35
C SER A 255 -9.07 21.56 -33.44
N GLY A 256 -7.88 20.97 -33.24
CA GLY A 256 -6.76 21.64 -32.55
C GLY A 256 -6.99 22.04 -31.08
N VAL A 257 -7.97 21.41 -30.41
CA VAL A 257 -8.45 21.77 -29.06
C VAL A 257 -7.36 21.62 -28.00
N ARG A 258 -6.95 22.73 -27.38
CA ARG A 258 -5.90 22.81 -26.35
C ARG A 258 -6.24 23.82 -25.25
N VAL A 259 -5.78 23.57 -24.03
CA VAL A 259 -5.88 24.55 -22.93
C VAL A 259 -4.81 25.62 -23.12
N VAL A 260 -5.19 26.90 -23.00
CA VAL A 260 -4.27 28.05 -23.00
C VAL A 260 -4.07 28.56 -21.58
N GLN A 261 -5.13 28.60 -20.78
CA GLN A 261 -5.08 28.95 -19.36
C GLN A 261 -5.79 27.86 -18.57
N SER A 262 -5.03 27.13 -17.74
CA SER A 262 -5.58 26.17 -16.78
C SER A 262 -6.30 26.90 -15.65
N SER A 263 -7.33 26.28 -15.06
CA SER A 263 -7.95 26.78 -13.83
C SER A 263 -7.19 26.35 -12.56
N GLY A 264 -5.97 25.83 -12.69
CA GLY A 264 -5.22 25.18 -11.60
C GLY A 264 -5.68 23.75 -11.29
N ASN A 265 -6.74 23.25 -11.92
CA ASN A 265 -7.27 21.90 -11.67
C ASN A 265 -7.37 21.06 -12.95
N ARG A 266 -6.50 20.05 -13.04
CA ARG A 266 -6.40 19.10 -14.16
C ARG A 266 -7.71 18.37 -14.51
N HIS A 267 -8.66 18.26 -13.57
CA HIS A 267 -9.99 17.68 -13.85
C HIS A 267 -10.94 18.67 -14.54
N LEU A 268 -10.88 19.96 -14.20
CA LEU A 268 -11.64 21.01 -14.89
C LEU A 268 -11.06 21.25 -16.29
N ASP A 269 -9.73 21.27 -16.43
CA ASP A 269 -9.05 21.38 -17.72
C ASP A 269 -9.46 20.25 -18.69
N LYS A 270 -9.48 19.00 -18.20
CA LYS A 270 -9.96 17.86 -18.98
C LYS A 270 -11.46 17.96 -19.31
N ALA A 271 -12.28 18.46 -18.39
CA ALA A 271 -13.72 18.68 -18.64
C ALA A 271 -13.97 19.76 -19.70
N ALA A 272 -13.18 20.84 -19.68
CA ALA A 272 -13.25 21.93 -20.65
C ALA A 272 -12.91 21.44 -22.07
N VAL A 273 -11.81 20.70 -22.23
CA VAL A 273 -11.43 20.07 -23.51
C VAL A 273 -12.48 19.05 -23.97
N ALA A 274 -13.04 18.25 -23.05
CA ALA A 274 -14.09 17.28 -23.37
C ALA A 274 -15.40 17.95 -23.81
N ALA A 275 -15.80 19.07 -23.19
CA ALA A 275 -17.00 19.82 -23.56
C ALA A 275 -16.88 20.40 -25.00
N VAL A 276 -15.72 20.98 -25.34
CA VAL A 276 -15.45 21.48 -26.70
C VAL A 276 -15.41 20.32 -27.71
N LYS A 277 -14.71 19.23 -27.42
CA LYS A 277 -14.67 18.03 -28.29
C LYS A 277 -16.04 17.39 -28.49
N LYS A 278 -16.94 17.45 -27.49
CA LYS A 278 -18.31 16.92 -27.58
C LYS A 278 -19.23 17.76 -28.48
N VAL A 279 -18.95 19.05 -28.69
CA VAL A 279 -19.68 19.85 -29.69
C VAL A 279 -19.37 19.32 -31.10
N GLY A 280 -18.09 19.06 -31.40
CA GLY A 280 -17.63 18.44 -32.65
C GLY A 280 -17.76 19.36 -33.87
N ARG A 281 -19.00 19.74 -34.23
CA ARG A 281 -19.34 20.66 -35.31
C ARG A 281 -20.45 21.62 -34.83
N TYR A 282 -20.25 22.92 -35.06
CA TYR A 282 -21.24 23.96 -34.80
C TYR A 282 -21.19 24.99 -35.92
N GLN A 283 -22.29 25.12 -36.68
CA GLN A 283 -22.63 26.11 -37.75
C GLN A 283 -21.50 26.57 -38.71
N PRO A 284 -21.73 26.66 -40.03
CA PRO A 284 -20.71 27.12 -40.98
C PRO A 284 -20.16 28.50 -40.56
N ARG A 285 -18.83 28.65 -40.57
CA ARG A 285 -18.11 29.79 -39.98
C ARG A 285 -18.33 31.05 -40.85
N PRO A 286 -18.95 32.12 -40.32
CA PRO A 286 -19.18 33.35 -41.07
C PRO A 286 -17.88 34.02 -41.52
N ALA A 287 -17.93 34.71 -42.67
CA ALA A 287 -16.85 35.57 -43.14
C ALA A 287 -16.52 36.64 -42.07
N GLY A 288 -15.24 36.74 -41.69
CA GLY A 288 -14.76 37.61 -40.61
C GLY A 288 -14.51 36.91 -39.26
N VAL A 289 -15.02 35.69 -39.03
CA VAL A 289 -14.64 34.89 -37.85
C VAL A 289 -13.28 34.24 -38.10
N THR A 290 -12.27 34.55 -37.27
CA THR A 290 -10.92 33.96 -37.36
C THR A 290 -10.94 32.45 -37.17
N ALA A 291 -10.08 31.71 -37.88
CA ALA A 291 -10.02 30.25 -37.77
C ALA A 291 -9.61 29.80 -36.36
N ASN A 292 -8.67 30.50 -35.71
CA ASN A 292 -8.37 30.28 -34.30
C ASN A 292 -9.37 31.05 -33.43
N GLN A 293 -10.01 30.33 -32.51
CA GLN A 293 -10.96 30.86 -31.52
C GLN A 293 -10.52 30.47 -30.10
N GLN A 294 -10.92 31.27 -29.11
CA GLN A 294 -10.72 30.96 -27.69
C GLN A 294 -12.04 31.14 -26.94
N VAL A 295 -12.34 30.23 -26.00
CA VAL A 295 -13.54 30.30 -25.17
C VAL A 295 -13.16 30.11 -23.71
N ALA A 296 -13.54 31.08 -22.88
CA ALA A 296 -13.42 31.01 -21.42
C ALA A 296 -14.62 30.26 -20.83
N LEU A 297 -14.37 29.09 -20.24
CA LEU A 297 -15.36 28.25 -19.60
C LEU A 297 -15.25 28.42 -18.07
N ASN A 298 -16.22 29.11 -17.48
CA ASN A 298 -16.37 29.16 -16.03
C ASN A 298 -17.02 27.86 -15.52
N PHE A 299 -16.44 27.28 -14.47
CA PHE A 299 -16.98 26.17 -13.67
C PHE A 299 -17.19 26.66 -12.25
N ALA A 300 -18.45 26.87 -11.88
CA ALA A 300 -18.90 27.15 -10.52
C ALA A 300 -20.03 26.18 -10.17
N LEU A 301 -20.21 25.91 -8.89
CA LEU A 301 -21.41 25.28 -8.36
C LEU A 301 -22.57 26.28 -8.35
N LYS A 302 -23.78 25.74 -8.22
CA LYS A 302 -25.03 26.44 -7.96
C LYS A 302 -25.74 25.73 -6.82
#